data_AF-A0A9E4AQ18-F1
#
_entry.id   AF-A0A9E4AQ18-F1
#
_cell.length_a   1.000
_cell.length_b   1.000
_cell.length_c   1.000
_cell.angle_alpha   90.00
_cell.angle_beta   90.00
_cell.angle_gamma   90.00
#
_symmetry.space_group_name_H-M   'P 1'
#
loop_
_entity.id
_entity.type
_entity.pdbx_description
1 polymer ?
#
loop_
_entity_poly.entity_id
_entity_poly.type
_entity_poly.pdbx_seq_one_letter_code
_entity_poly.pdbx_strand_id
1 'polypeptide(L)'
;MLGQVHDHIVKELGDSSRTDTIFVLTAIVFNLIVLGINSSVSLGATAEDETFTYDLVLAAFVVLTISVNVIAVAAMGLGRRTRRMLLDGVVAMYRDNDVDKYYDPSMVSNYGTRYLLFTGVIVTLAATAIVVPFIIRFTDSG
;
A
#
# COMPACT_ATOMS: atom_id res chain seq x y z
N MET A 1 -11.60 33.54 10.61
CA MET A 1 -10.96 33.14 9.34
C MET A 1 -9.84 32.12 9.57
N LEU A 2 -8.88 32.37 10.47
CA LEU A 2 -7.84 31.39 10.84
C LEU A 2 -8.40 30.03 11.31
N GLY A 3 -9.43 30.02 12.17
CA GLY A 3 -10.09 28.78 12.59
C GLY A 3 -10.69 27.96 11.44
N GLN A 4 -11.28 28.62 10.43
CA GLN A 4 -11.86 27.93 9.27
C GLN A 4 -10.79 27.27 8.39
N VAL A 5 -9.61 27.91 8.25
CA VAL A 5 -8.46 27.32 7.52
C VAL A 5 -7.89 26.14 8.30
N HIS A 6 -7.76 26.27 9.62
CA HIS A 6 -7.32 25.16 10.48
C HIS A 6 -8.28 23.96 10.38
N ASP A 7 -9.58 24.19 10.54
CA ASP A 7 -10.60 23.14 10.45
C ASP A 7 -10.59 22.45 9.07
N HIS A 8 -10.39 23.23 8.00
CA HIS A 8 -10.27 22.69 6.65
C HIS A 8 -9.03 21.79 6.50
N ILE A 9 -7.86 22.24 6.97
CA ILE A 9 -6.63 21.44 6.89
C ILE A 9 -6.74 20.18 7.75
N VAL A 10 -7.30 20.27 8.96
CA VAL A 10 -7.51 19.11 9.83
C VAL A 10 -8.46 18.10 9.19
N LYS A 11 -9.54 18.58 8.56
CA LYS A 11 -10.46 17.71 7.82
C LYS A 11 -9.75 17.00 6.66
N GLU A 12 -8.97 17.72 5.87
CA GLU A 12 -8.23 17.16 4.73
C GLU A 12 -7.15 16.16 5.17
N LEU A 13 -6.47 16.42 6.29
CA LEU A 13 -5.56 15.46 6.94
C LEU A 13 -6.28 14.16 7.36
N GLY A 14 -7.52 14.28 7.85
CA GLY A 14 -8.38 13.14 8.20
C GLY A 14 -8.77 12.31 6.97
N ASP A 15 -9.26 12.98 5.92
CA ASP A 15 -9.68 12.35 4.67
C ASP A 15 -8.51 11.65 3.97
N SER A 16 -7.31 12.26 3.97
CA SER A 16 -6.08 11.64 3.48
C SER A 16 -5.75 10.34 4.23
N SER A 17 -5.88 10.32 5.56
CA SER A 17 -5.57 9.13 6.36
C SER A 17 -6.52 7.95 6.09
N ARG A 18 -7.80 8.25 5.79
CA ARG A 18 -8.78 7.21 5.42
C ARG A 18 -8.46 6.60 4.07
N THR A 19 -8.13 7.44 3.09
CA THR A 19 -7.75 6.99 1.74
C THR A 19 -6.51 6.09 1.76
N ASP A 20 -5.47 6.46 2.53
CA ASP A 20 -4.27 5.63 2.69
C ASP A 20 -4.60 4.25 3.27
N THR A 21 -5.49 4.20 4.27
CA THR A 21 -5.91 2.95 4.91
C THR A 21 -6.65 2.03 3.93
N ILE A 22 -7.49 2.61 3.07
CA ILE A 22 -8.19 1.86 2.02
C ILE A 22 -7.18 1.24 1.05
N PHE A 23 -6.20 2.00 0.56
CA PHE A 23 -5.17 1.46 -0.34
C PHE A 23 -4.38 0.31 0.28
N VAL A 24 -3.97 0.45 1.55
CA VAL A 24 -3.23 -0.60 2.27
C VAL A 24 -4.09 -1.86 2.43
N LEU A 25 -5.33 -1.73 2.90
CA LEU A 25 -6.22 -2.86 3.10
C LEU A 25 -6.55 -3.56 1.78
N THR A 26 -6.86 -2.81 0.72
CA THR A 26 -7.14 -3.37 -0.59
C THR A 26 -5.93 -4.13 -1.13
N ALA A 27 -4.71 -3.61 -1.01
CA ALA A 27 -3.50 -4.29 -1.45
C ALA A 27 -3.24 -5.59 -0.67
N ILE A 28 -3.43 -5.58 0.65
CA ILE A 28 -3.26 -6.77 1.50
C ILE A 28 -4.28 -7.85 1.09
N VAL A 29 -5.57 -7.50 1.05
CA VAL A 29 -6.64 -8.45 0.70
C VAL A 29 -6.43 -9.00 -0.71
N PHE A 30 -6.09 -8.13 -1.67
CA PHE A 30 -5.79 -8.53 -3.03
C PHE A 30 -4.63 -9.53 -3.09
N ASN A 31 -3.50 -9.25 -2.43
CA ASN A 31 -2.34 -10.14 -2.43
C ASN A 31 -2.65 -11.50 -1.82
N LEU A 32 -3.44 -11.55 -0.75
CA LEU A 32 -3.86 -12.82 -0.13
C LEU A 32 -4.77 -13.64 -1.05
N ILE A 33 -5.71 -12.97 -1.75
CA ILE A 33 -6.58 -13.62 -2.73
C ILE A 33 -5.74 -14.18 -3.89
N VAL A 34 -4.84 -13.37 -4.46
CA VAL A 34 -4.01 -13.82 -5.58
C VAL A 34 -3.06 -14.94 -5.17
N LEU A 35 -2.49 -14.89 -3.96
CA LEU A 35 -1.68 -16.00 -3.45
C LEU A 35 -2.48 -17.31 -3.45
N GLY A 36 -3.73 -17.29 -2.97
CA GLY A 36 -4.60 -18.46 -2.97
C GLY A 36 -4.94 -18.95 -4.38
N ILE A 37 -5.35 -18.03 -5.27
CA ILE A 37 -5.70 -18.36 -6.66
C ILE A 37 -4.48 -18.93 -7.38
N ASN A 38 -3.36 -18.22 -7.40
CA ASN A 38 -2.17 -18.64 -8.14
C ASN A 38 -1.58 -19.94 -7.59
N SER A 39 -1.61 -20.16 -6.27
CA SER A 39 -1.16 -21.44 -5.70
C SER A 39 -2.07 -22.59 -6.15
N SER A 40 -3.39 -22.39 -6.18
CA SER A 40 -4.34 -23.41 -6.64
C SER A 40 -4.24 -23.69 -8.14
N VAL A 41 -4.06 -22.65 -8.96
CA VAL A 41 -3.82 -22.73 -10.40
C VAL A 41 -2.52 -23.50 -10.65
N SER A 42 -1.47 -23.23 -9.89
CA SER A 42 -0.19 -23.92 -10.01
C SER A 42 -0.27 -25.41 -9.65
N LEU A 43 -1.11 -25.79 -8.67
CA LEU A 43 -1.34 -27.20 -8.32
C LEU A 43 -2.18 -27.94 -9.36
N GLY A 44 -3.15 -27.28 -9.99
CA GLY A 44 -3.93 -27.89 -11.08
C GLY A 44 -3.09 -28.13 -12.34
N ALA A 45 -2.17 -27.21 -12.62
CA ALA A 45 -1.31 -27.25 -13.79
C ALA A 45 -0.29 -28.41 -13.80
N THR A 46 0.00 -29.02 -12.65
CA THR A 46 0.89 -30.20 -12.54
C THR A 46 0.15 -31.51 -12.75
N ALA A 47 -1.18 -31.52 -12.65
CA ALA A 47 -2.01 -32.71 -12.76
C ALA A 47 -2.61 -32.93 -14.17
N GLU A 48 -2.66 -31.91 -15.03
CA GLU A 48 -3.33 -31.96 -16.34
C GLU A 48 -2.41 -31.58 -17.52
N ASP A 49 -2.69 -32.16 -18.70
CA ASP A 49 -1.97 -31.89 -19.97
C ASP A 49 -2.16 -30.45 -20.50
N GLU A 50 -3.11 -29.66 -19.96
CA GLU A 50 -3.37 -28.27 -20.37
C GLU A 50 -2.46 -27.21 -19.71
N THR A 51 -1.18 -27.55 -19.52
CA THR A 51 -0.13 -26.73 -18.90
C THR A 51 -0.10 -25.27 -19.39
N PHE A 52 -0.31 -25.03 -20.69
CA PHE A 52 -0.25 -23.69 -21.29
C PHE A 52 -1.34 -22.73 -20.79
N THR A 53 -2.57 -23.22 -20.60
CA THR A 53 -3.70 -22.39 -20.15
C THR A 53 -3.46 -21.89 -18.73
N TYR A 54 -3.00 -22.78 -17.83
CA TYR A 54 -2.69 -22.42 -16.45
C TYR A 54 -1.52 -21.42 -16.34
N ASP A 55 -0.48 -21.58 -17.17
CA ASP A 55 0.66 -20.66 -17.18
C ASP A 55 0.26 -19.25 -17.63
N LEU A 56 -0.66 -19.15 -18.61
CA LEU A 56 -1.18 -17.86 -19.07
C LEU A 56 -2.02 -17.17 -17.99
N VAL A 57 -2.88 -17.93 -17.28
CA VAL A 57 -3.65 -17.42 -16.15
C VAL A 57 -2.72 -16.94 -15.02
N LEU A 58 -1.72 -17.74 -14.66
CA LEU A 58 -0.71 -17.37 -13.66
C LEU A 58 0.00 -16.05 -14.05
N ALA A 59 0.49 -15.96 -15.29
CA ALA A 59 1.17 -14.76 -15.79
C ALA A 59 0.27 -13.52 -15.74
N ALA A 60 -1.01 -13.64 -16.11
CA ALA A 60 -1.97 -12.55 -16.03
C ALA A 60 -2.16 -12.04 -14.59
N PHE A 61 -2.31 -12.95 -13.62
CA PHE A 61 -2.43 -12.57 -12.20
C PHE A 61 -1.14 -11.98 -11.62
N VAL A 62 0.03 -12.42 -12.08
CA VAL A 62 1.32 -11.81 -11.70
C VAL A 62 1.40 -10.36 -12.19
N VAL A 63 1.04 -10.10 -13.45
CA VAL A 63 1.01 -8.72 -14.00
C VAL A 63 0.01 -7.85 -13.24
N LEU A 64 -1.17 -8.40 -12.93
CA LEU A 64 -2.17 -7.70 -12.14
C LEU A 64 -1.66 -7.37 -10.73
N THR A 65 -0.97 -8.31 -10.09
CA THR A 65 -0.37 -8.13 -8.76
C THR A 65 0.66 -7.02 -8.76
N ILE A 66 1.58 -7.02 -9.73
CA ILE A 66 2.56 -5.95 -9.86
C ILE A 66 1.85 -4.60 -10.03
N SER A 67 0.86 -4.54 -10.93
CA SER A 67 0.12 -3.31 -11.23
C SER A 67 -0.60 -2.74 -9.99
N VAL A 68 -1.35 -3.57 -9.28
CA VAL A 68 -2.10 -3.17 -8.08
C VAL A 68 -1.17 -2.68 -6.97
N ASN A 69 -0.07 -3.40 -6.72
CA ASN A 69 0.88 -3.00 -5.68
C ASN A 69 1.64 -1.72 -6.04
N VAL A 70 2.00 -1.52 -7.30
CA VAL A 70 2.60 -0.25 -7.77
C VAL A 70 1.65 0.91 -7.54
N ILE A 71 0.36 0.75 -7.90
CA ILE A 71 -0.66 1.78 -7.68
C ILE A 71 -0.82 2.06 -6.18
N ALA A 72 -0.91 1.03 -5.34
CA ALA A 72 -1.06 1.20 -3.89
C ALA A 72 0.14 1.95 -3.27
N VAL A 73 1.37 1.57 -3.62
CA VAL A 73 2.59 2.23 -3.13
C VAL A 73 2.70 3.66 -3.65
N ALA A 74 2.37 3.91 -4.92
CA ALA A 74 2.38 5.26 -5.49
C ALA A 74 1.33 6.16 -4.81
N ALA A 75 0.12 5.66 -4.59
CA ALA A 75 -0.95 6.38 -3.91
C ALA A 75 -0.56 6.75 -2.48
N MET A 76 0.02 5.82 -1.72
CA MET A 76 0.55 6.09 -0.37
C MET A 76 1.71 7.11 -0.39
N GLY A 77 2.58 7.05 -1.40
CA GLY A 77 3.66 8.02 -1.58
C GLY A 77 3.13 9.44 -1.80
N LEU A 78 2.09 9.58 -2.63
CA LEU A 78 1.40 10.84 -2.86
C LEU A 78 0.68 11.33 -1.59
N GLY A 79 -0.06 10.44 -0.91
CA GLY A 79 -0.74 10.74 0.36
C GLY A 79 0.22 11.25 1.43
N ARG A 80 1.38 10.58 1.59
CA ARG A 80 2.45 11.02 2.49
C ARG A 80 2.94 12.43 2.16
N ARG A 81 3.11 12.76 0.88
CA ARG A 81 3.57 14.09 0.45
C ARG A 81 2.53 15.17 0.76
N THR A 82 1.27 14.93 0.42
CA THR A 82 0.16 15.85 0.71
C THR A 82 0.03 16.10 2.20
N ARG A 83 0.04 15.03 3.01
CA ARG A 83 0.01 15.12 4.46
C ARG A 83 1.13 15.98 5.03
N ARG A 84 2.35 15.84 4.50
CA ARG A 84 3.49 16.64 4.93
C ARG A 84 3.30 18.12 4.62
N MET A 85 2.84 18.45 3.41
CA MET A 85 2.57 19.85 3.03
C MET A 85 1.49 20.48 3.92
N LEU A 86 0.42 19.73 4.24
CA LEU A 86 -0.64 20.20 5.14
C LEU A 86 -0.15 20.40 6.58
N LEU A 87 0.62 19.45 7.12
CA LEU A 87 1.20 19.57 8.47
C LEU A 87 2.18 20.73 8.57
N ASP A 88 3.06 20.90 7.57
CA ASP A 88 4.00 22.01 7.51
C ASP A 88 3.25 23.36 7.48
N GLY A 89 2.11 23.43 6.77
CA GLY A 89 1.23 24.60 6.77
C GLY A 89 0.59 24.90 8.13
N VAL A 90 0.13 23.86 8.85
CA VAL A 90 -0.41 24.03 10.22
C VAL A 90 0.66 24.48 11.19
N VAL A 91 1.86 23.91 11.13
CA VAL A 91 2.98 24.30 11.99
C VAL A 91 3.39 25.75 11.72
N ALA A 92 3.44 26.17 10.46
CA ALA A 92 3.70 27.57 10.11
C ALA A 92 2.64 28.51 10.72
N MET A 93 1.36 28.16 10.59
CA MET A 93 0.26 28.91 11.19
C MET A 93 0.37 29.01 12.72
N TYR A 94 0.80 27.95 13.40
CA TYR A 94 1.03 27.96 14.85
C TYR A 94 2.16 28.89 15.26
N ARG A 95 3.25 28.91 14.49
CA ARG A 95 4.37 29.82 14.73
C ARG A 95 3.97 31.27 14.51
N ASP A 96 3.20 31.55 13.47
CA ASP A 96 2.70 32.91 13.18
C ASP A 96 1.74 33.44 14.26
N ASN A 97 1.17 32.56 15.08
CA ASN A 97 0.25 32.89 16.18
C ASN A 97 0.85 32.67 17.59
N ASP A 98 2.16 32.42 17.71
CA ASP A 98 2.88 32.23 19.00
C ASP A 98 2.32 31.10 19.90
N VAL A 99 1.81 30.04 19.26
CA VAL A 99 1.24 28.85 19.94
C VAL A 99 2.02 27.56 19.66
N ASP A 100 3.13 27.65 18.93
CA ASP A 100 4.00 26.51 18.58
C ASP A 100 4.61 25.81 19.80
N LYS A 101 4.80 26.51 20.92
CA LYS A 101 5.24 25.93 22.21
C LYS A 101 4.38 24.79 22.74
N TYR A 102 3.13 24.68 22.28
CA TYR A 102 2.21 23.59 22.66
C TYR A 102 2.27 22.39 21.70
N TYR A 103 3.08 22.47 20.63
CA TYR A 103 3.20 21.45 19.61
C TYR A 103 4.63 20.90 19.53
N ASP A 104 4.78 19.59 19.70
CA ASP A 104 6.09 18.94 19.53
C ASP A 104 6.37 18.64 18.05
N PRO A 105 7.40 19.24 17.43
CA PRO A 105 7.77 18.99 16.03
C PRO A 105 8.11 17.52 15.75
N SER A 106 8.51 16.75 16.77
CA SER A 106 8.83 15.33 16.64
C SER A 106 7.63 14.49 16.17
N MET A 107 6.40 14.93 16.45
CA MET A 107 5.17 14.25 16.03
C MET A 107 5.00 14.20 14.51
N VAL A 108 5.56 15.18 13.78
CA VAL A 108 5.52 15.22 12.31
C VAL A 108 6.45 14.14 11.72
N SER A 109 7.56 13.81 12.40
CA SER A 109 8.55 12.86 11.89
C SER A 109 8.07 11.40 11.90
N ASN A 110 7.25 11.02 12.90
CA ASN A 110 6.77 9.64 13.10
C ASN A 110 5.85 9.13 11.98
N TYR A 111 5.27 10.04 11.18
CA TYR A 111 4.43 9.63 10.05
C TYR A 111 5.23 8.91 8.97
N GLY A 112 6.48 9.33 8.71
CA GLY A 112 7.31 8.71 7.68
C GLY A 112 7.56 7.22 7.92
N THR A 113 7.76 6.84 9.18
CA THR A 113 8.00 5.46 9.60
C THR A 113 6.79 4.57 9.33
N ARG A 114 5.57 5.05 9.58
CA ARG A 114 4.34 4.27 9.34
C ARG A 114 4.17 3.91 7.86
N TYR A 115 4.40 4.87 6.96
CA TYR A 115 4.32 4.60 5.52
C TYR A 115 5.35 3.56 5.09
N LEU A 116 6.58 3.63 5.63
CA LEU A 116 7.62 2.64 5.34
C LEU A 116 7.20 1.24 5.81
N LEU A 117 6.68 1.11 7.03
CA LEU A 117 6.21 -0.18 7.56
C LEU A 117 5.09 -0.77 6.70
N PHE A 118 4.08 0.03 6.34
CA PHE A 118 2.98 -0.45 5.50
C PHE A 118 3.42 -0.81 4.09
N THR A 119 4.30 -0.01 3.46
CA THR A 119 4.91 -0.37 2.18
C THR A 119 5.70 -1.68 2.28
N GLY A 120 6.45 -1.88 3.36
CA GLY A 120 7.17 -3.13 3.61
C GLY A 120 6.25 -4.34 3.67
N VAL A 121 5.13 -4.24 4.38
CA VAL A 121 4.11 -5.31 4.45
C VAL A 121 3.53 -5.62 3.07
N ILE A 122 3.12 -4.59 2.32
CA ILE A 122 2.52 -4.73 0.98
C ILE A 122 3.50 -5.41 0.02
N VAL A 123 4.74 -4.92 -0.04
CA VAL A 123 5.78 -5.45 -0.92
C VAL A 123 6.12 -6.90 -0.56
N THR A 124 6.22 -7.21 0.73
CA THR A 124 6.50 -8.58 1.17
C THR A 124 5.36 -9.53 0.80
N LEU A 125 4.10 -9.12 1.00
CA LEU A 125 2.94 -9.92 0.59
C LEU A 125 2.86 -10.10 -0.93
N ALA A 126 3.13 -9.05 -1.70
CA ALA A 126 3.17 -9.13 -3.16
C ALA A 126 4.26 -10.09 -3.64
N ALA A 127 5.45 -10.02 -3.03
CA ALA A 127 6.54 -10.95 -3.32
C ALA A 127 6.12 -12.39 -3.03
N THR A 128 5.52 -12.67 -1.87
CA THR A 128 5.02 -14.01 -1.53
C THR A 128 3.94 -14.49 -2.50
N ALA A 129 2.99 -13.63 -2.86
CA ALA A 129 1.90 -13.94 -3.80
C ALA A 129 2.39 -14.28 -5.21
N ILE A 130 3.60 -13.84 -5.57
CA ILE A 130 4.24 -14.18 -6.84
C ILE A 130 5.14 -15.41 -6.66
N VAL A 131 6.05 -15.39 -5.69
CA VAL A 131 7.12 -16.39 -5.53
C VAL A 131 6.57 -17.76 -5.16
N VAL A 132 5.60 -17.86 -4.25
CA VAL A 132 5.09 -19.16 -3.77
C VAL A 132 4.47 -20.00 -4.89
N PRO A 133 3.55 -19.46 -5.73
CA PRO A 133 3.04 -20.18 -6.89
C PRO A 133 4.14 -20.67 -7.85
N PHE A 134 5.18 -19.85 -8.09
CA PHE A 134 6.30 -20.29 -8.93
C PHE A 134 7.08 -21.43 -8.28
N ILE A 135 7.32 -21.39 -6.97
CA ILE A 135 7.97 -22.51 -6.26
C ILE A 135 7.16 -23.79 -6.42
N ILE A 136 5.83 -23.73 -6.23
CA ILE A 136 4.95 -24.90 -6.41
C ILE A 136 5.09 -25.42 -7.84
N ARG A 137 4.99 -24.53 -8.83
CA ARG A 137 5.09 -24.88 -10.25
C ARG A 137 6.38 -25.62 -10.60
N PHE A 138 7.52 -25.14 -10.10
CA PHE A 138 8.84 -25.68 -10.46
C PHE A 138 9.28 -26.88 -9.60
N THR A 139 8.73 -27.05 -8.39
CA THR A 139 9.11 -28.15 -7.50
C THR A 139 8.34 -29.43 -7.83
N ASP A 140 7.07 -29.32 -8.21
CA ASP A 140 6.24 -30.48 -8.58
C ASP A 140 6.38 -30.87 -10.07
N SER A 141 7.07 -30.07 -10.89
CA SER A 141 7.36 -30.39 -12.29
C SER A 141 8.64 -31.23 -12.51
N GLY A 142 9.30 -31.64 -11.42
CA GLY A 142 10.56 -32.40 -11.43
C GLY A 142 10.40 -33.88 -11.14
#